data_AF-A0A952NS64-F1
#
_entry.id   AF-A0A952NS64-F1
#
_cell.length_a   1.000
_cell.length_b   1.000
_cell.length_c   1.000
_cell.angle_alpha   90.00
_cell.angle_beta   90.00
_cell.angle_gamma   90.00
#
_symmetry.space_group_name_H-M   'P 1'
#
loop_
_entity.id
_entity.type
_entity.pdbx_description
1 polymer ?
#
loop_
_entity_poly.entity_id
_entity_poly.type
_entity_poly.pdbx_seq_one_letter_code
_entity_poly.pdbx_strand_id
1 'polypeptide(L)'
;MSIQFVLRLIGMLIFGTLGVYGGVELANLSGEDPQWFARIFGLVGALVGLVLTPYITVHPLRAVRRVLAQISSRALLAGLFGLIISLVIAGLLAFPLSLLPRPFSQILPIVFAVLISYFGVTVFISRQNDILSFMNFSGRGTADSRPRAEGANAATILMDTSVIIDGRIVDIARTGFVPGALLIPRFVLNELQHIADSGDKLRRQRGRRGLEVVAALQKDAKLGVRISDVDVEGTRNVDDKLVILARQMHVPVLTNDFNLNRVAELQGVTILNINELANAVKAVFLPGEELTVKVIQAGREPRQGVGYLDDGTMVVIQDGSDYLGNTVQASVTKVLQTAAGRMVFAKPEAPARSNRRKLQK
;
A
#
# COMPACT_ATOMS: atom_id res chain seq x y z
N MET A 1 2.31 -46.52 4.66
CA MET A 1 2.74 -46.86 3.28
C MET A 1 3.15 -45.59 2.57
N SER A 2 4.35 -45.52 1.98
CA SER A 2 4.79 -44.31 1.27
C SER A 2 4.02 -44.16 -0.05
N ILE A 3 3.63 -42.95 -0.43
CA ILE A 3 2.97 -42.66 -1.72
C ILE A 3 3.78 -43.18 -2.91
N GLN A 4 5.11 -43.19 -2.79
CA GLN A 4 6.01 -43.75 -3.80
C GLN A 4 5.82 -45.26 -3.97
N PHE A 5 5.56 -45.98 -2.89
CA PHE A 5 5.32 -47.43 -2.93
C PHE A 5 4.01 -47.75 -3.67
N VAL A 6 2.94 -46.99 -3.37
CA VAL A 6 1.64 -47.16 -4.05
C VAL A 6 1.76 -46.85 -5.55
N LEU A 7 2.44 -45.77 -5.92
CA LEU A 7 2.66 -45.41 -7.33
C LEU A 7 3.51 -46.45 -8.07
N ARG A 8 4.56 -46.99 -7.43
CA ARG A 8 5.35 -48.10 -8.00
C ARG A 8 4.51 -49.34 -8.26
N LEU A 9 3.58 -49.66 -7.35
CA LEU A 9 2.69 -50.80 -7.50
C LEU A 9 1.71 -50.61 -8.67
N ILE A 10 1.15 -49.40 -8.81
CA ILE A 10 0.29 -49.03 -9.94
C ILE A 10 1.07 -49.10 -11.25
N GLY A 11 2.28 -48.55 -11.28
CA GLY A 11 3.16 -48.61 -12.44
C GLY A 11 3.55 -50.03 -12.83
N MET A 12 3.86 -50.88 -11.87
CA MET A 12 4.13 -52.31 -12.09
C MET A 12 2.94 -53.01 -12.75
N LEU A 13 1.71 -52.71 -12.31
CA LEU A 13 0.50 -53.29 -12.92
C LEU A 13 0.29 -52.80 -14.35
N ILE A 14 0.43 -51.50 -14.61
CA ILE A 14 0.19 -50.92 -15.95
C ILE A 14 1.26 -51.39 -16.95
N PHE A 15 2.54 -51.31 -16.60
CA PHE A 15 3.61 -51.74 -17.51
C PHE A 15 3.69 -53.28 -17.61
N GLY A 16 3.28 -54.01 -16.56
CA GLY A 16 3.14 -55.46 -16.61
C GLY A 16 2.05 -55.90 -17.59
N THR A 17 0.86 -55.28 -17.56
CA THR A 17 -0.23 -55.61 -18.49
C THR A 17 0.10 -55.21 -19.93
N LEU A 18 0.75 -54.05 -20.13
CA LEU A 18 1.27 -53.64 -21.44
C LEU A 18 2.35 -54.60 -21.96
N GLY A 19 3.24 -55.07 -21.08
CA GLY A 19 4.26 -56.07 -21.41
C GLY A 19 3.65 -57.41 -21.82
N VAL A 20 2.61 -57.88 -21.13
CA VAL A 20 1.88 -59.09 -21.52
C VAL A 20 1.23 -58.92 -22.90
N TYR A 21 0.55 -57.80 -23.15
CA TYR A 21 -0.12 -57.55 -24.43
C TYR A 21 0.89 -57.48 -25.59
N GLY A 22 1.96 -56.70 -25.44
CA GLY A 22 3.02 -56.59 -26.43
C GLY A 22 3.78 -57.91 -26.64
N GLY A 23 3.97 -58.71 -25.58
CA GLY A 23 4.58 -60.04 -25.67
C GLY A 23 3.74 -61.02 -26.47
N VAL A 24 2.42 -61.03 -26.29
CA VAL A 24 1.50 -61.88 -27.08
C VAL A 24 1.49 -61.46 -28.55
N GLU A 25 1.48 -60.16 -28.83
CA GLU A 25 1.48 -59.65 -30.20
C GLU A 25 2.81 -59.93 -30.92
N LEU A 26 3.96 -59.83 -30.22
CA LEU A 26 5.25 -60.25 -30.76
C LEU A 26 5.31 -61.76 -31.04
N ALA A 27 4.78 -62.59 -30.13
CA ALA A 27 4.79 -64.05 -30.28
C ALA A 27 3.95 -64.50 -31.48
N ASN A 28 2.81 -63.86 -31.71
CA ASN A 28 1.97 -64.11 -32.87
C ASN A 28 2.65 -63.74 -34.19
N LEU A 29 3.53 -62.72 -34.17
CA LEU A 29 4.34 -62.32 -35.33
C LEU A 29 5.56 -63.23 -35.56
N SER A 30 6.15 -63.77 -34.49
CA SER A 30 7.32 -64.65 -34.56
C SER A 30 6.98 -66.15 -34.70
N GLY A 31 5.71 -66.54 -34.50
CA GLY A 31 5.24 -67.92 -34.60
C GLY A 31 5.64 -68.81 -33.41
N GLU A 32 6.01 -68.22 -32.28
CA GLU A 32 6.39 -68.94 -31.06
C GLU A 32 5.24 -69.00 -30.04
N ASP A 33 5.43 -69.76 -28.95
CA ASP A 33 4.39 -69.98 -27.92
C ASP A 33 4.00 -68.65 -27.23
N PRO A 34 2.75 -68.18 -27.39
CA PRO A 34 2.28 -66.93 -26.81
C PRO A 34 2.36 -66.89 -25.28
N GLN A 35 2.25 -68.04 -24.61
CA GLN A 35 2.26 -68.09 -23.15
C GLN A 35 3.65 -67.82 -22.56
N TRP A 36 4.71 -68.24 -23.25
CA TRP A 36 6.09 -68.02 -22.82
C TRP A 36 6.47 -66.55 -22.95
N PHE A 37 6.17 -65.94 -24.09
CA PHE A 37 6.45 -64.52 -24.34
C PHE A 37 5.63 -63.60 -23.44
N ALA A 38 4.35 -63.92 -23.19
CA ALA A 38 3.51 -63.19 -22.26
C ALA A 38 4.12 -63.12 -20.85
N ARG A 39 4.67 -64.24 -20.35
CA ARG A 39 5.30 -64.29 -19.01
C ARG A 39 6.61 -63.51 -18.97
N ILE A 40 7.47 -63.67 -19.97
CA ILE A 40 8.77 -62.99 -20.03
C ILE A 40 8.56 -61.47 -20.15
N PHE A 41 7.80 -61.02 -21.15
CA PHE A 41 7.54 -59.59 -21.35
C PHE A 41 6.66 -58.99 -20.25
N GLY A 42 5.77 -59.76 -19.64
CA GLY A 42 5.01 -59.34 -18.46
C GLY A 42 5.90 -59.10 -17.23
N LEU A 43 6.83 -60.01 -16.94
CA LEU A 43 7.79 -59.84 -15.83
C LEU A 43 8.77 -58.70 -16.09
N VAL A 44 9.28 -58.58 -17.32
CA VAL A 44 10.14 -57.46 -17.73
C VAL A 44 9.38 -56.14 -17.65
N GLY A 45 8.14 -56.09 -18.15
CA GLY A 45 7.26 -54.92 -18.05
C GLY A 45 6.96 -54.53 -16.61
N ALA A 46 6.69 -55.50 -15.73
CA ALA A 46 6.48 -55.26 -14.31
C ALA A 46 7.74 -54.70 -13.62
N LEU A 47 8.92 -55.26 -13.92
CA LEU A 47 10.21 -54.79 -13.40
C LEU A 47 10.51 -53.36 -13.87
N VAL A 48 10.33 -53.10 -15.17
CA VAL A 48 10.49 -51.77 -15.77
C VAL A 48 9.51 -50.78 -15.15
N GLY A 49 8.25 -51.17 -14.97
CA GLY A 49 7.23 -50.35 -14.30
C GLY A 49 7.65 -49.97 -12.88
N LEU A 50 8.24 -50.89 -12.12
CA LEU A 50 8.67 -50.62 -10.75
C LEU A 50 9.82 -49.60 -10.69
N VAL A 51 10.77 -49.67 -11.63
CA VAL A 51 11.96 -48.79 -11.69
C VAL A 51 11.64 -47.43 -12.34
N LEU A 52 10.87 -47.41 -13.43
CA LEU A 52 10.66 -46.23 -14.27
C LEU A 52 9.58 -45.29 -13.71
N THR A 53 8.54 -45.84 -13.09
CA THR A 53 7.42 -45.06 -12.52
C THR A 53 7.83 -43.95 -11.55
N PRO A 54 8.73 -44.14 -10.57
CA PRO A 54 9.16 -43.04 -9.72
C PRO A 54 9.87 -41.92 -10.49
N TYR A 55 10.58 -42.26 -11.58
CA TYR A 55 11.29 -41.28 -12.42
C TYR A 55 10.31 -40.44 -13.26
N ILE A 56 9.28 -41.08 -13.83
CA ILE A 56 8.27 -40.42 -14.66
C ILE A 56 7.27 -39.63 -13.81
N THR A 57 6.90 -40.13 -12.63
CA THR A 57 5.83 -39.52 -11.83
C THR A 57 6.38 -38.64 -10.72
N VAL A 58 7.27 -39.17 -9.87
CA VAL A 58 7.60 -38.53 -8.59
C VAL A 58 8.62 -37.40 -8.75
N HIS A 59 9.64 -37.58 -9.59
CA HIS A 59 10.65 -36.55 -9.83
C HIS A 59 10.07 -35.26 -10.45
N PRO A 60 9.30 -35.30 -11.56
CA PRO A 60 8.73 -34.09 -12.13
C PRO A 60 7.65 -33.51 -11.23
N LEU A 61 6.81 -34.32 -10.58
CA LEU A 61 5.79 -33.81 -9.67
C LEU A 61 6.41 -33.05 -8.48
N ARG A 62 7.55 -33.51 -7.96
CA ARG A 62 8.31 -32.79 -6.91
C ARG A 62 9.00 -31.53 -7.44
N ALA A 63 9.46 -31.52 -8.69
CA ALA A 63 10.03 -30.33 -9.31
C ALA A 63 8.95 -29.26 -9.51
N VAL A 64 7.81 -29.65 -10.10
CA VAL A 64 6.63 -28.80 -10.28
C VAL A 64 6.13 -28.28 -8.94
N ARG A 65 5.99 -29.14 -7.93
CA ARG A 65 5.54 -28.70 -6.59
C ARG A 65 6.50 -27.69 -5.95
N ARG A 66 7.81 -27.85 -6.12
CA ARG A 66 8.81 -26.89 -5.60
C ARG A 66 8.70 -25.53 -6.30
N VAL A 67 8.54 -25.55 -7.63
CA VAL A 67 8.33 -24.33 -8.40
C VAL A 67 7.00 -23.66 -8.03
N LEU A 68 5.90 -24.40 -7.97
CA LEU A 68 4.58 -23.88 -7.59
C LEU A 68 4.54 -23.34 -6.15
N ALA A 69 5.29 -23.94 -5.22
CA ALA A 69 5.36 -23.46 -3.84
C ALA A 69 6.10 -22.11 -3.70
N GLN A 70 6.93 -21.74 -4.68
CA GLN A 70 7.66 -20.47 -4.71
C GLN A 70 6.88 -19.37 -5.46
N ILE A 71 5.82 -19.73 -6.20
CA ILE A 71 5.00 -18.79 -6.95
C ILE A 71 3.89 -18.26 -6.04
N SER A 72 3.67 -16.94 -6.07
CA SER A 72 2.59 -16.31 -5.31
C SER A 72 1.21 -16.79 -5.80
N SER A 73 0.24 -16.88 -4.89
CA SER A 73 -1.15 -17.23 -5.25
C SER A 73 -1.76 -16.27 -6.28
N ARG A 74 -1.31 -15.01 -6.28
CA ARG A 74 -1.70 -13.98 -7.25
C ARG A 74 -1.16 -14.29 -8.66
N ALA A 75 0.09 -14.73 -8.76
CA ALA A 75 0.69 -15.08 -10.04
C ALA A 75 0.05 -16.33 -10.64
N LEU A 76 -0.34 -17.30 -9.80
CA LEU A 76 -1.09 -18.48 -10.25
C LEU A 76 -2.46 -18.10 -10.83
N LEU A 77 -3.21 -17.25 -10.15
CA LEU A 77 -4.51 -16.76 -10.63
C LEU A 77 -4.35 -15.94 -11.91
N ALA A 78 -3.41 -15.00 -11.95
CA ALA A 78 -3.13 -14.20 -13.13
C ALA A 78 -2.71 -15.08 -14.33
N GLY A 79 -1.83 -16.06 -14.11
CA GLY A 79 -1.43 -17.01 -15.13
C GLY A 79 -2.59 -17.86 -15.64
N LEU A 80 -3.50 -18.30 -14.75
CA LEU A 80 -4.71 -19.03 -15.14
C LEU A 80 -5.63 -18.18 -16.03
N PHE A 81 -5.91 -16.94 -15.62
CA PHE A 81 -6.70 -16.00 -16.42
C PHE A 81 -6.03 -15.69 -17.76
N GLY A 82 -4.71 -15.46 -17.74
CA GLY A 82 -3.91 -15.25 -18.94
C GLY A 82 -4.01 -16.43 -19.90
N LEU A 83 -3.93 -17.66 -19.40
CA LEU A 83 -4.06 -18.88 -20.20
C LEU A 83 -5.46 -19.00 -20.80
N ILE A 84 -6.52 -18.79 -20.01
CA ILE A 84 -7.91 -18.89 -20.51
C ILE A 84 -8.16 -17.86 -21.61
N ILE A 85 -7.84 -16.58 -21.35
CA ILE A 85 -8.08 -15.49 -22.29
C ILE A 85 -7.27 -15.69 -23.58
N SER A 86 -5.99 -16.05 -23.45
CA SER A 86 -5.12 -16.28 -24.61
C SER A 86 -5.53 -17.50 -25.43
N LEU A 87 -6.02 -18.58 -24.80
CA LEU A 87 -6.52 -19.74 -25.51
C LEU A 87 -7.82 -19.44 -26.27
N VAL A 88 -8.70 -18.60 -25.71
CA VAL A 88 -9.89 -18.11 -26.42
C VAL A 88 -9.49 -17.29 -27.65
N ILE A 89 -8.54 -16.36 -27.49
CA ILE A 89 -8.02 -15.55 -28.60
C ILE A 89 -7.36 -16.45 -29.67
N ALA A 90 -6.55 -17.43 -29.24
CA ALA A 90 -5.93 -18.40 -30.13
C ALA A 90 -6.97 -19.22 -30.91
N GLY A 91 -8.04 -19.66 -30.24
CA GLY A 91 -9.15 -20.38 -30.88
C GLY A 91 -9.88 -19.54 -31.92
N LEU A 92 -10.11 -18.25 -31.64
CA LEU A 92 -10.69 -17.31 -32.61
C LEU A 92 -9.79 -17.13 -33.84
N LEU A 93 -8.47 -17.05 -33.63
CA LEU A 93 -7.49 -16.94 -34.72
C LEU A 93 -7.28 -18.26 -35.47
N ALA A 94 -7.52 -19.41 -34.84
CA ALA A 94 -7.36 -20.71 -35.48
C ALA A 94 -8.28 -20.87 -36.70
N PHE A 95 -9.48 -20.28 -36.68
CA PHE A 95 -10.42 -20.34 -37.80
C PHE A 95 -9.86 -19.73 -39.10
N PRO A 96 -9.46 -18.45 -39.16
CA PRO A 96 -8.87 -17.88 -40.39
C PRO A 96 -7.54 -18.56 -40.77
N LEU A 97 -6.74 -19.00 -39.80
CA LEU A 97 -5.48 -19.72 -40.06
C LEU A 97 -5.71 -21.11 -40.69
N SER A 98 -6.84 -21.76 -40.40
CA SER A 98 -7.19 -23.06 -40.98
C SER A 98 -7.58 -23.00 -42.46
N LEU A 99 -7.91 -21.81 -42.97
CA LEU A 99 -8.28 -21.58 -44.38
C LEU A 99 -7.07 -21.48 -45.31
N LEU A 100 -5.84 -21.51 -44.76
CA LEU A 100 -4.61 -21.45 -45.55
C LEU A 100 -4.32 -22.75 -46.31
N PRO A 101 -3.59 -22.69 -47.44
CA PRO A 101 -3.20 -23.89 -48.19
C PRO A 101 -2.41 -24.88 -47.33
N ARG A 102 -2.57 -26.17 -47.60
CA ARG A 102 -1.71 -27.20 -46.98
C ARG A 102 -0.25 -26.95 -47.40
N PRO A 103 0.74 -27.10 -46.50
CA PRO A 103 0.67 -27.70 -45.16
C PRO A 103 0.35 -26.72 -44.01
N PHE A 104 0.23 -25.42 -44.29
CA PHE A 104 0.13 -24.38 -43.27
C PHE A 104 -1.13 -24.47 -42.43
N SER A 105 -2.26 -24.88 -43.02
CA SER A 105 -3.53 -25.05 -42.29
C SER A 105 -3.50 -26.05 -41.13
N GLN A 106 -2.59 -27.02 -41.16
CA GLN A 106 -2.50 -28.04 -40.10
C GLN A 106 -1.54 -27.62 -38.98
N ILE A 107 -0.47 -26.91 -39.35
CA ILE A 107 0.63 -26.61 -38.43
C ILE A 107 0.43 -25.25 -37.76
N LEU A 108 0.03 -24.23 -38.53
CA LEU A 108 -0.05 -22.86 -38.04
C LEU A 108 -1.04 -22.66 -36.88
N PRO A 109 -2.25 -23.24 -36.88
CA PRO A 109 -3.17 -23.07 -35.74
C PRO A 109 -2.59 -23.60 -34.42
N ILE A 110 -1.89 -24.74 -34.46
CA ILE A 110 -1.27 -25.34 -33.29
C ILE A 110 -0.09 -24.49 -32.81
N VAL A 111 0.78 -24.08 -33.75
CA VAL A 111 1.94 -23.22 -33.44
C VAL A 111 1.48 -21.89 -32.85
N PHE A 112 0.48 -21.24 -33.44
CA PHE A 112 -0.07 -19.99 -32.93
C PHE A 112 -0.75 -20.17 -31.58
N ALA A 113 -1.48 -21.28 -31.35
CA ALA A 113 -2.09 -21.53 -30.05
C ALA A 113 -1.06 -21.65 -28.92
N VAL A 114 0.06 -22.33 -29.17
CA VAL A 114 1.17 -22.44 -28.22
C VAL A 114 1.82 -21.08 -27.99
N LEU A 115 2.12 -20.33 -29.05
CA LEU A 115 2.76 -19.01 -28.96
C LEU A 115 1.87 -18.00 -28.21
N ILE A 116 0.60 -17.89 -28.59
CA ILE A 116 -0.36 -16.97 -27.96
C ILE A 116 -0.56 -17.34 -26.49
N SER A 117 -0.67 -18.64 -26.16
CA SER A 117 -0.79 -19.09 -24.77
C SER A 117 0.43 -18.72 -23.93
N TYR A 118 1.64 -18.92 -24.47
CA TYR A 118 2.88 -18.52 -23.81
C TYR A 118 2.91 -17.00 -23.56
N PHE A 119 2.66 -16.19 -24.59
CA PHE A 119 2.63 -14.74 -24.46
C PHE A 119 1.56 -14.27 -23.48
N GLY A 120 0.35 -14.82 -23.54
CA GLY A 120 -0.75 -14.46 -22.64
C GLY A 120 -0.43 -14.71 -21.18
N VAL A 121 0.12 -15.89 -20.86
CA VAL A 121 0.55 -16.22 -19.50
C VAL A 121 1.68 -15.29 -19.03
N THR A 122 2.70 -15.06 -19.86
CA THR A 122 3.83 -14.18 -19.51
C THR A 122 3.36 -12.75 -19.23
N VAL A 123 2.51 -12.19 -20.10
CA VAL A 123 1.98 -10.82 -19.93
C VAL A 123 1.16 -10.71 -18.65
N PHE A 124 0.22 -11.64 -18.40
CA PHE A 124 -0.63 -11.59 -17.22
C PHE A 124 0.15 -11.79 -15.91
N ILE A 125 1.15 -12.67 -15.87
CA ILE A 125 2.00 -12.83 -14.70
C ILE A 125 2.87 -11.59 -14.47
N SER A 126 3.41 -10.98 -15.53
CA SER A 126 4.25 -9.78 -15.43
C SER A 126 3.49 -8.54 -14.96
N ARG A 127 2.21 -8.41 -15.37
CA ARG A 127 1.33 -7.28 -15.05
C ARG A 127 0.28 -7.60 -13.99
N GLN A 128 0.48 -8.67 -13.21
CA GLN A 128 -0.52 -9.19 -12.26
C GLN A 128 -1.01 -8.14 -11.24
N ASN A 129 -0.14 -7.24 -10.78
CA ASN A 129 -0.52 -6.22 -9.78
C ASN A 129 -1.36 -5.11 -10.40
N ASP A 130 -1.02 -4.68 -11.61
CA ASP A 130 -1.73 -3.63 -12.35
C ASP A 130 -3.14 -4.10 -12.74
N ILE A 131 -3.24 -5.33 -13.27
CA ILE A 131 -4.52 -5.92 -13.74
C ILE A 131 -5.48 -6.16 -12.57
N LEU A 132 -4.99 -6.69 -11.44
CA LEU A 132 -5.82 -6.91 -10.24
C LEU A 132 -6.27 -5.61 -9.58
N SER A 133 -5.43 -4.56 -9.62
CA SER A 133 -5.80 -3.24 -9.10
C SER A 133 -6.96 -2.61 -9.90
N PHE A 134 -6.98 -2.83 -11.21
CA PHE A 134 -8.05 -2.37 -12.09
C PHE A 134 -9.37 -3.14 -11.86
N MET A 135 -9.30 -4.45 -11.62
CA MET A 135 -10.47 -5.28 -11.31
C MET A 135 -11.06 -4.97 -9.92
N ASN A 136 -10.22 -4.63 -8.94
CA ASN A 136 -10.65 -4.19 -7.62
C ASN A 136 -11.31 -2.78 -7.64
N PHE A 137 -11.11 -1.99 -8.70
CA PHE A 137 -11.76 -0.70 -8.88
C PHE A 137 -13.23 -0.86 -9.34
N SER A 138 -13.57 -1.94 -10.06
CA SER A 138 -14.93 -2.22 -10.53
C SER A 138 -15.85 -2.93 -9.51
N GLY A 139 -15.31 -3.40 -8.39
CA GLY A 139 -16.02 -4.23 -7.40
C GLY A 139 -16.41 -3.49 -6.12
N ARG A 140 -17.07 -2.33 -6.22
CA ARG A 140 -17.65 -1.64 -5.06
C ARG A 140 -19.15 -1.93 -5.00
N GLY A 141 -19.50 -3.10 -4.46
CA GLY A 141 -20.88 -3.50 -4.28
C GLY A 141 -21.00 -4.77 -3.47
N THR A 142 -21.73 -4.67 -2.36
CA THR A 142 -22.20 -5.72 -1.44
C THR A 142 -21.25 -6.19 -0.34
N ALA A 143 -21.76 -5.98 0.88
CA ALA A 143 -21.25 -6.37 2.17
C ALA A 143 -21.01 -7.88 2.28
N ASP A 144 -19.92 -8.26 2.97
CA ASP A 144 -20.07 -9.24 4.03
C ASP A 144 -19.06 -9.00 5.15
N SER A 145 -19.58 -9.10 6.36
CA SER A 145 -18.92 -8.88 7.63
C SER A 145 -18.08 -10.11 7.98
N ARG A 146 -16.77 -10.05 7.77
CA ARG A 146 -15.82 -10.93 8.48
C ARG A 146 -14.59 -10.12 8.90
N PRO A 147 -14.08 -10.31 10.13
CA PRO A 147 -12.91 -9.60 10.62
C PRO A 147 -11.73 -10.01 9.76
N ARG A 148 -11.27 -9.07 8.93
CA ARG A 148 -10.18 -9.29 7.99
C ARG A 148 -8.89 -9.38 8.78
N ALA A 149 -8.47 -10.62 9.01
CA ALA A 149 -7.14 -10.94 9.47
C ALA A 149 -6.11 -10.28 8.54
N GLU A 150 -5.03 -9.87 9.18
CA GLU A 150 -3.96 -9.03 8.71
C GLU A 150 -3.26 -9.60 7.46
N GLY A 151 -2.96 -8.75 6.48
CA GLY A 151 -2.03 -9.11 5.42
C GLY A 151 -2.27 -8.39 4.09
N ALA A 152 -1.36 -7.46 3.79
CA ALA A 152 -1.16 -6.73 2.54
C ALA A 152 -2.03 -5.46 2.33
N ASN A 153 -1.40 -4.34 2.71
CA ASN A 153 -1.63 -2.96 2.28
C ASN A 153 -2.75 -2.16 2.97
N ALA A 154 -2.82 -2.22 4.31
CA ALA A 154 -3.01 -0.96 5.03
C ALA A 154 -1.66 -0.25 4.99
N ALA A 155 -1.60 0.96 4.43
CA ALA A 155 -0.36 1.75 4.43
C ALA A 155 0.13 1.84 5.88
N THR A 156 1.31 1.32 6.18
CA THR A 156 1.86 1.42 7.55
C THR A 156 2.57 2.75 7.67
N ILE A 157 2.38 3.45 8.78
CA ILE A 157 3.02 4.75 9.04
C ILE A 157 3.83 4.64 10.32
N LEU A 158 5.12 4.95 10.26
CA LEU A 158 5.99 4.98 11.43
C LEU A 158 5.75 6.23 12.25
N MET A 159 5.64 6.08 13.57
CA MET A 159 5.46 7.21 14.48
C MET A 159 6.75 7.55 15.23
N ASP A 160 7.04 8.85 15.28
CA ASP A 160 8.10 9.42 16.11
C ASP A 160 7.58 9.87 17.49
N THR A 161 8.49 9.93 18.46
CA THR A 161 8.31 10.45 19.83
C THR A 161 7.69 11.85 19.83
N SER A 162 8.16 12.74 18.94
CA SER A 162 7.72 14.15 18.89
C SER A 162 6.22 14.30 18.62
N VAL A 163 5.67 13.45 17.76
CA VAL A 163 4.25 13.42 17.40
C VAL A 163 3.40 12.84 18.52
N ILE A 164 3.91 11.79 19.16
CA ILE A 164 3.23 11.14 20.29
C ILE A 164 3.08 12.11 21.46
N ILE A 165 4.13 12.87 21.79
CA ILE A 165 4.09 13.86 22.89
C ILE A 165 3.12 15.01 22.59
N ASP A 166 3.10 15.49 21.35
CA ASP A 166 2.19 16.57 20.92
C ASP A 166 0.72 16.14 21.06
N GLY A 167 0.39 14.93 20.64
CA GLY A 167 -0.91 14.29 20.89
C GLY A 167 -2.03 14.67 19.93
N ARG A 168 -1.88 15.71 19.08
CA ARG A 168 -2.88 16.07 18.06
C ARG A 168 -3.15 14.93 17.06
N ILE A 169 -2.21 13.99 16.94
CA ILE A 169 -2.36 12.81 16.10
C ILE A 169 -3.58 11.96 16.43
N VAL A 170 -4.02 11.91 17.69
CA VAL A 170 -5.22 11.14 18.07
C VAL A 170 -6.44 11.66 17.33
N ASP A 171 -6.65 12.97 17.36
CA ASP A 171 -7.81 13.60 16.74
C ASP A 171 -7.69 13.58 15.22
N ILE A 172 -6.50 13.86 14.67
CA ILE A 172 -6.26 13.82 13.22
C ILE A 172 -6.49 12.41 12.68
N ALA A 173 -6.02 11.36 13.36
CA ALA A 173 -6.22 9.99 12.93
C ALA A 173 -7.72 9.60 12.97
N ARG A 174 -8.48 10.09 13.95
CA ARG A 174 -9.95 9.87 14.03
C ARG A 174 -10.73 10.50 12.89
N THR A 175 -10.24 11.59 12.30
CA THR A 175 -10.87 12.19 11.11
C THR A 175 -10.74 11.31 9.85
N GLY A 176 -9.83 10.33 9.86
CA GLY A 176 -9.50 9.52 8.69
C GLY A 176 -8.48 10.16 7.74
N PHE A 177 -7.89 11.30 8.12
CA PHE A 177 -6.87 11.99 7.30
C PHE A 177 -5.51 11.27 7.28
N VAL A 178 -5.29 10.34 8.22
CA VAL A 178 -4.07 9.52 8.29
C VAL A 178 -4.40 8.13 7.74
N PRO A 179 -4.15 7.86 6.45
CA PRO A 179 -4.50 6.59 5.84
C PRO A 179 -3.50 5.53 6.28
N GLY A 180 -3.87 4.65 7.21
CA GLY A 180 -2.95 3.57 7.56
C GLY A 180 -3.04 2.99 8.95
N ALA A 181 -2.25 1.94 9.16
CA ALA A 181 -1.97 1.42 10.49
C ALA A 181 -0.77 2.18 11.08
N LEU A 182 -0.93 2.68 12.30
CA LEU A 182 0.13 3.40 13.02
C LEU A 182 1.09 2.40 13.65
N LEU A 183 2.37 2.46 13.28
CA LEU A 183 3.42 1.58 13.79
C LEU A 183 4.30 2.37 14.77
N ILE A 184 4.36 1.89 16.01
CA ILE A 184 5.21 2.45 17.06
C ILE A 184 6.34 1.45 17.36
N PRO A 185 7.59 1.73 16.96
CA PRO A 185 8.72 0.87 17.31
C PRO A 185 8.99 0.86 18.82
N ARG A 186 9.48 -0.26 19.34
CA ARG A 186 9.78 -0.39 20.77
C ARG A 186 10.83 0.62 21.26
N PHE A 187 11.80 0.99 20.42
CA PHE A 187 12.80 1.99 20.79
C PHE A 187 12.19 3.39 20.99
N VAL A 188 11.10 3.75 20.29
CA VAL A 188 10.36 5.00 20.51
C VAL A 188 9.65 4.98 21.87
N LEU A 189 9.07 3.84 22.25
CA LEU A 189 8.48 3.67 23.58
C LEU A 189 9.52 3.75 24.70
N ASN A 190 10.70 3.17 24.48
CA ASN A 190 11.79 3.26 25.44
C ASN A 190 12.26 4.72 25.62
N GLU A 191 12.37 5.49 24.54
CA GLU A 191 12.68 6.93 24.62
C GLU A 191 11.60 7.70 25.38
N LEU A 192 10.31 7.44 25.13
CA LEU A 192 9.21 8.04 25.89
C LEU A 192 9.29 7.71 27.40
N GLN A 193 9.63 6.46 27.75
CA GLN A 193 9.84 6.04 29.13
C GLN A 193 11.03 6.77 29.77
N HIS A 194 12.17 6.84 29.08
CA HIS A 194 13.33 7.59 29.53
C HIS A 194 13.01 9.08 29.76
N ILE A 195 12.19 9.69 28.91
CA ILE A 195 11.70 11.06 29.09
C ILE A 195 10.76 11.15 30.31
N ALA A 196 9.89 10.16 30.50
CA ALA A 196 8.94 10.09 31.63
C ALA A 196 9.61 9.91 33.00
N ASP A 197 10.83 9.34 33.02
CA ASP A 197 11.64 9.10 34.22
C ASP A 197 12.73 10.17 34.44
N SER A 198 12.79 11.20 33.59
CA SER A 198 13.76 12.29 33.68
C SER A 198 13.77 13.00 35.05
N GLY A 199 14.89 13.59 35.47
CA GLY A 199 14.93 14.45 36.66
C GLY A 199 14.11 15.74 36.51
N ASP A 200 13.92 16.20 35.28
CA ASP A 200 13.20 17.44 34.95
C ASP A 200 11.68 17.23 34.97
N LYS A 201 10.98 18.01 35.80
CA LYS A 201 9.52 17.96 35.94
C LYS A 201 8.79 18.17 34.61
N LEU A 202 9.21 19.10 33.76
CA LEU A 202 8.56 19.39 32.49
C LEU A 202 8.75 18.25 31.49
N ARG A 203 9.97 17.71 31.40
CA ARG A 203 10.27 16.54 30.55
C ARG A 203 9.46 15.33 31.00
N ARG A 204 9.41 15.04 32.31
CA ARG A 204 8.58 13.95 32.85
C ARG A 204 7.11 14.09 32.51
N GLN A 205 6.54 15.29 32.68
CA GLN A 205 5.14 15.54 32.33
C GLN A 205 4.86 15.28 30.86
N ARG A 206 5.76 15.71 29.97
CA ARG A 206 5.67 15.44 28.52
C ARG A 206 5.77 13.94 28.20
N GLY A 207 6.70 13.22 28.82
CA GLY A 207 6.85 11.78 28.63
C GLY A 207 5.61 11.00 29.09
N ARG A 208 5.07 11.31 30.27
CA ARG A 208 3.82 10.72 30.78
C ARG A 208 2.64 10.99 29.87
N ARG A 209 2.48 12.23 29.40
CA ARG A 209 1.47 12.59 28.39
C ARG A 209 1.62 11.78 27.11
N GLY A 210 2.85 11.58 26.63
CA GLY A 210 3.12 10.73 25.47
C GLY A 210 2.66 9.29 25.67
N LEU A 211 2.94 8.69 26.84
CA LEU A 211 2.47 7.35 27.18
C LEU A 211 0.93 7.27 27.28
N GLU A 212 0.27 8.30 27.81
CA GLU A 212 -1.19 8.40 27.81
C GLU A 212 -1.77 8.47 26.39
N VAL A 213 -1.12 9.20 25.48
CA VAL A 213 -1.49 9.26 24.06
C VAL A 213 -1.36 7.88 23.40
N VAL A 214 -0.27 7.15 23.65
CA VAL A 214 -0.13 5.76 23.15
C VAL A 214 -1.27 4.88 23.65
N ALA A 215 -1.61 4.95 24.94
CA ALA A 215 -2.71 4.19 25.50
C ALA A 215 -4.07 4.57 24.89
N ALA A 216 -4.29 5.85 24.59
CA ALA A 216 -5.49 6.33 23.91
C ALA A 216 -5.58 5.81 22.47
N LEU A 217 -4.47 5.84 21.73
CA LEU A 217 -4.36 5.30 20.38
C LEU A 217 -4.64 3.80 20.35
N GLN A 218 -4.11 3.02 21.30
CA GLN A 218 -4.34 1.57 21.38
C GLN A 218 -5.77 1.18 21.72
N LYS A 219 -6.47 1.99 22.53
CA LYS A 219 -7.88 1.73 22.89
C LYS A 219 -8.84 1.95 21.72
N ASP A 220 -8.45 2.78 20.76
CA ASP A 220 -9.29 3.11 19.61
C ASP A 220 -9.13 2.05 18.51
N ALA A 221 -10.04 1.07 18.50
CA ALA A 221 -10.02 -0.04 17.56
C ALA A 221 -10.09 0.40 16.08
N LYS A 222 -10.52 1.64 15.80
CA LYS A 222 -10.58 2.19 14.44
C LYS A 222 -9.21 2.61 13.91
N LEU A 223 -8.24 2.93 14.78
CA LEU A 223 -6.96 3.56 14.40
C LEU A 223 -5.85 2.56 14.06
N GLY A 224 -6.07 1.25 14.24
CA GLY A 224 -5.14 0.20 13.79
C GLY A 224 -3.69 0.42 14.26
N VAL A 225 -3.47 0.52 15.58
CA VAL A 225 -2.15 0.81 16.14
C VAL A 225 -1.40 -0.49 16.48
N ARG A 226 -0.14 -0.59 16.05
CA ARG A 226 0.72 -1.75 16.28
C ARG A 226 2.04 -1.32 16.93
N ILE A 227 2.40 -2.00 18.02
CA ILE A 227 3.73 -1.90 18.60
C ILE A 227 4.59 -3.00 18.00
N SER A 228 5.80 -2.66 17.56
CA SER A 228 6.71 -3.60 16.92
C SER A 228 8.06 -3.63 17.59
N ASP A 229 8.63 -4.83 17.70
CA ASP A 229 9.93 -5.10 18.31
C ASP A 229 11.08 -4.96 17.31
N VAL A 230 10.81 -4.38 16.15
CA VAL A 230 11.82 -4.11 15.14
C VAL A 230 12.76 -3.01 15.66
N ASP A 231 14.05 -3.33 15.68
CA ASP A 231 15.13 -2.41 15.99
C ASP A 231 16.19 -2.49 14.88
N VAL A 232 16.95 -1.40 14.74
CA VAL A 232 18.01 -1.27 13.75
C VAL A 232 19.36 -1.35 14.46
N GLU A 233 20.19 -2.29 14.03
CA GLU A 233 21.56 -2.44 14.55
C GLU A 233 22.49 -1.34 14.04
N GLY A 234 23.50 -0.97 14.84
CA GLY A 234 24.59 -0.09 14.40
C GLY A 234 24.42 1.40 14.67
N THR A 235 23.27 1.89 15.15
CA THR A 235 23.09 3.29 15.56
C THR A 235 22.39 3.40 16.91
N ARG A 236 22.81 4.35 17.76
CA ARG A 236 22.17 4.62 19.07
C ARG A 236 21.10 5.69 19.01
N ASN A 237 21.20 6.60 18.04
CA ASN A 237 20.29 7.72 17.90
C ASN A 237 18.91 7.25 17.39
N VAL A 238 17.84 7.71 18.03
CA VAL A 238 16.46 7.31 17.73
C VAL A 238 16.04 7.80 16.34
N ASP A 239 16.45 9.01 15.99
CA ASP A 239 16.13 9.64 14.71
C ASP A 239 16.71 8.85 13.53
N ASP A 240 17.99 8.49 13.61
CA ASP A 240 18.67 7.71 12.59
C ASP A 240 18.04 6.30 12.45
N LYS A 241 17.67 5.68 13.58
CA LYS A 241 16.94 4.40 13.57
C LYS A 241 15.61 4.51 12.85
N LEU A 242 14.84 5.59 13.06
CA LEU A 242 13.57 5.82 12.38
C LEU A 242 13.76 5.93 10.86
N VAL A 243 14.74 6.72 10.40
CA VAL A 243 14.96 6.91 8.96
C VAL A 243 15.43 5.61 8.30
N ILE A 244 16.35 4.87 8.93
CA ILE A 244 16.81 3.58 8.40
C ILE A 244 15.65 2.57 8.33
N LEU A 245 14.86 2.48 9.40
CA LEU A 245 13.71 1.57 9.47
C LEU A 245 12.65 1.93 8.42
N ALA A 246 12.36 3.21 8.25
CA ALA A 246 11.42 3.71 7.25
C ALA A 246 11.86 3.38 5.83
N ARG A 247 13.16 3.53 5.55
CA ARG A 247 13.76 3.18 4.26
C ARG A 247 13.71 1.68 4.00
N GLN A 248 14.00 0.84 5.01
CA GLN A 248 13.96 -0.61 4.88
C GLN A 248 12.54 -1.14 4.62
N MET A 249 11.54 -0.56 5.28
CA MET A 249 10.14 -0.96 5.12
C MET A 249 9.42 -0.22 3.99
N HIS A 250 10.05 0.78 3.38
CA HIS A 250 9.44 1.68 2.40
C HIS A 250 8.13 2.31 2.88
N VAL A 251 8.14 2.81 4.12
CA VAL A 251 6.99 3.44 4.77
C VAL A 251 7.26 4.91 5.10
N PRO A 252 6.23 5.77 5.13
CA PRO A 252 6.40 7.14 5.59
C PRO A 252 6.64 7.24 7.11
N VAL A 253 7.33 8.30 7.52
CA VAL A 253 7.53 8.65 8.94
C VAL A 253 6.66 9.86 9.29
N LEU A 254 5.91 9.73 10.37
CA LEU A 254 5.10 10.79 10.96
C LEU A 254 5.90 11.44 12.10
N THR A 255 6.31 12.69 11.90
CA THR A 255 7.12 13.46 12.86
C THR A 255 6.67 14.92 12.95
N ASN A 256 7.04 15.62 14.02
CA ASN A 256 6.91 17.06 14.17
C ASN A 256 8.26 17.79 14.07
N ASP A 257 9.37 17.05 13.99
CA ASP A 257 10.72 17.61 13.96
C ASP A 257 11.13 18.03 12.55
N PHE A 258 11.36 19.34 12.39
CA PHE A 258 11.79 19.92 11.12
C PHE A 258 13.18 19.44 10.66
N ASN A 259 14.09 19.16 11.58
CA ASN A 259 15.43 18.67 11.24
C ASN A 259 15.36 17.24 10.70
N LEU A 260 14.54 16.40 11.33
CA LEU A 260 14.30 15.03 10.87
C LEU A 260 13.67 15.02 9.48
N ASN A 261 12.70 15.92 9.20
CA ASN A 261 12.12 16.08 7.86
C ASN A 261 13.22 16.24 6.80
N ARG A 262 14.13 17.20 7.01
CA ARG A 262 15.13 17.57 6.00
C ARG A 262 16.12 16.45 5.72
N VAL A 263 16.56 15.74 6.75
CA VAL A 263 17.51 14.63 6.62
C VAL A 263 16.83 13.42 5.97
N ALA A 264 15.60 13.10 6.38
CA ALA A 264 14.86 11.94 5.87
C ALA A 264 14.46 12.09 4.39
N GLU A 265 14.05 13.29 3.96
CA GLU A 265 13.76 13.58 2.55
C GLU A 265 14.98 13.36 1.64
N LEU A 266 16.16 13.79 2.07
CA LEU A 266 17.41 13.57 1.34
C LEU A 266 17.76 12.09 1.19
N GLN A 267 17.28 11.25 2.11
CA GLN A 267 17.44 9.79 2.07
C GLN A 267 16.29 9.07 1.35
N GLY A 268 15.36 9.82 0.73
CA GLY A 268 14.24 9.27 -0.05
C GLY A 268 13.11 8.70 0.81
N VAL A 269 13.01 9.10 2.08
CA VAL A 269 11.91 8.70 2.98
C VAL A 269 10.83 9.77 2.94
N THR A 270 9.58 9.36 2.70
CA THR A 270 8.42 10.26 2.74
C THR A 270 8.12 10.67 4.18
N ILE A 271 7.94 11.97 4.41
CA ILE A 271 7.65 12.53 5.72
C ILE A 271 6.22 13.06 5.76
N LEU A 272 5.51 12.73 6.84
CA LEU A 272 4.22 13.28 7.18
C LEU A 272 4.42 14.19 8.39
N ASN A 273 4.38 15.51 8.19
CA ASN A 273 4.57 16.45 9.28
C ASN A 273 3.24 17.10 9.70
N ILE A 274 2.87 16.99 10.98
CA ILE A 274 1.59 17.52 11.48
C ILE A 274 1.59 19.06 11.45
N ASN A 275 2.73 19.71 11.64
CA ASN A 275 2.81 21.16 11.56
C ASN A 275 2.62 21.65 10.11
N GLU A 276 3.14 20.92 9.13
CA GLU A 276 2.88 21.20 7.71
C GLU A 276 1.41 20.98 7.35
N LEU A 277 0.82 19.88 7.84
CA LEU A 277 -0.61 19.63 7.69
C LEU A 277 -1.45 20.76 8.28
N ALA A 278 -1.16 21.16 9.52
CA ALA A 278 -1.87 22.24 10.20
C ALA A 278 -1.79 23.57 9.43
N ASN A 279 -0.65 23.86 8.81
CA ASN A 279 -0.48 25.05 7.96
C ASN A 279 -1.22 24.92 6.62
N ALA A 280 -1.28 23.73 6.04
CA ALA A 280 -1.95 23.47 4.76
C ALA A 280 -3.48 23.60 4.86
N VAL A 281 -4.07 23.32 6.03
CA VAL A 281 -5.52 23.42 6.26
C VAL A 281 -5.98 24.79 6.77
N LYS A 282 -5.08 25.76 6.96
CA LYS A 282 -5.47 27.14 7.32
C LYS A 282 -6.34 27.74 6.23
N ALA A 283 -7.42 28.41 6.63
CA ALA A 283 -8.33 29.09 5.71
C ALA A 283 -7.56 30.02 4.76
N VAL A 284 -7.88 29.95 3.47
CA VAL A 284 -7.30 30.83 2.46
C VAL A 284 -8.29 31.96 2.23
N PHE A 285 -7.92 33.15 2.70
CA PHE A 285 -8.69 34.35 2.38
C PHE A 285 -8.44 34.77 0.94
N LEU A 286 -9.51 35.03 0.19
CA LEU A 286 -9.44 35.54 -1.18
C LEU A 286 -9.55 37.08 -1.19
N PRO A 287 -8.89 37.77 -2.13
CA PRO A 287 -9.18 39.19 -2.37
C PRO A 287 -10.67 39.39 -2.60
N GLY A 288 -11.27 40.32 -1.85
CA GLY A 288 -12.70 40.61 -1.86
C GLY A 288 -13.49 39.94 -0.72
N GLU A 289 -12.96 38.92 -0.04
CA GLU A 289 -13.64 38.36 1.13
C GLU A 289 -13.68 39.34 2.29
N GLU A 290 -14.79 39.31 3.03
CA GLU A 290 -14.97 40.08 4.25
C GLU A 290 -14.43 39.30 5.44
N LEU A 291 -13.68 39.97 6.30
CA LEU A 291 -13.22 39.44 7.57
C LEU A 291 -13.53 40.43 8.68
N THR A 292 -13.73 39.89 9.88
CA THR A 292 -13.90 40.69 11.09
C THR A 292 -12.65 40.54 11.95
N VAL A 293 -11.99 41.65 12.25
CA VAL A 293 -10.73 41.62 13.02
C VAL A 293 -10.68 42.77 14.03
N LYS A 294 -10.17 42.49 15.22
CA LYS A 294 -9.91 43.50 16.24
C LYS A 294 -8.56 44.16 16.00
N VAL A 295 -8.53 45.49 15.97
CA VAL A 295 -7.27 46.24 15.85
C VAL A 295 -6.60 46.29 17.21
N ILE A 296 -5.42 45.69 17.33
CA ILE A 296 -4.71 45.56 18.61
C ILE A 296 -3.57 46.58 18.71
N GLN A 297 -2.88 46.85 17.60
CA GLN A 297 -1.71 47.70 17.57
C GLN A 297 -1.70 48.60 16.31
N ALA A 298 -1.00 49.73 16.39
CA ALA A 298 -0.73 50.56 15.22
C ALA A 298 0.26 49.83 14.29
N GLY A 299 0.05 49.95 12.98
CA GLY A 299 0.92 49.38 11.96
C GLY A 299 2.19 50.21 11.74
N ARG A 300 3.04 49.72 10.84
CA ARG A 300 4.34 50.34 10.55
C ARG A 300 4.17 51.60 9.68
N GLU A 301 3.17 51.61 8.80
CA GLU A 301 2.85 52.76 7.97
C GLU A 301 1.85 53.71 8.65
N PRO A 302 1.90 55.03 8.35
CA PRO A 302 0.90 55.96 8.84
C PRO A 302 -0.52 55.50 8.50
N ARG A 303 -1.43 55.61 9.47
CA ARG A 303 -2.83 55.15 9.40
C ARG A 303 -3.07 53.64 9.37
N GLN A 304 -2.03 52.82 9.43
CA GLN A 304 -2.20 51.38 9.42
C GLN A 304 -2.59 50.87 10.81
N GLY A 305 -3.47 49.87 10.86
CA GLY A 305 -3.75 49.07 12.06
C GLY A 305 -3.32 47.63 11.85
N VAL A 306 -3.00 46.91 12.92
CA VAL A 306 -2.69 45.47 12.86
C VAL A 306 -3.52 44.72 13.89
N GLY A 307 -4.12 43.63 13.43
CA GLY A 307 -4.82 42.65 14.23
C GLY A 307 -4.33 41.23 13.90
N TYR A 308 -4.82 40.26 14.65
CA TYR A 308 -4.56 38.85 14.42
C TYR A 308 -5.89 38.10 14.36
N LEU A 309 -5.99 37.16 13.43
CA LEU A 309 -7.08 36.19 13.41
C LEU A 309 -6.84 35.09 14.46
N ASP A 310 -7.85 34.28 14.70
CA ASP A 310 -7.81 33.17 15.67
C ASP A 310 -6.72 32.13 15.35
N ASP A 311 -6.32 32.02 14.09
CA ASP A 311 -5.26 31.13 13.61
C ASP A 311 -3.83 31.74 13.68
N GLY A 312 -3.74 32.96 14.21
CA GLY A 312 -2.50 33.74 14.32
C GLY A 312 -2.08 34.47 13.05
N THR A 313 -2.88 34.45 11.98
CA THR A 313 -2.60 35.19 10.75
C THR A 313 -2.64 36.70 11.03
N MET A 314 -1.56 37.40 10.68
CA MET A 314 -1.46 38.85 10.87
C MET A 314 -2.30 39.58 9.82
N VAL A 315 -3.25 40.39 10.25
CA VAL A 315 -4.10 41.20 9.38
C VAL A 315 -3.70 42.66 9.52
N VAL A 316 -3.30 43.25 8.40
CA VAL A 316 -2.87 44.61 8.27
C VAL A 316 -3.97 45.42 7.60
N ILE A 317 -4.55 46.35 8.33
CA ILE A 317 -5.73 47.12 7.94
C ILE A 317 -5.29 48.53 7.54
N GLN A 318 -5.51 48.92 6.28
CA GLN A 318 -5.30 50.29 5.83
C GLN A 318 -6.32 51.22 6.50
N ASP A 319 -5.92 52.42 6.93
CA ASP A 319 -6.76 53.32 7.74
C ASP A 319 -7.30 52.66 9.05
N GLY A 320 -6.63 51.61 9.53
CA GLY A 320 -7.00 50.89 10.75
C GLY A 320 -6.55 51.57 12.05
N SER A 321 -5.67 52.57 12.01
CA SER A 321 -5.20 53.28 13.23
C SER A 321 -6.34 53.91 14.02
N ASP A 322 -7.37 54.39 13.31
CA ASP A 322 -8.51 55.11 13.87
C ASP A 322 -9.47 54.16 14.62
N TYR A 323 -9.28 52.85 14.44
CA TYR A 323 -10.09 51.81 15.03
C TYR A 323 -9.34 51.01 16.11
N LEU A 324 -8.25 51.56 16.66
CA LEU A 324 -7.47 50.91 17.71
C LEU A 324 -8.36 50.47 18.89
N GLY A 325 -8.28 49.20 19.27
CA GLY A 325 -9.08 48.60 20.34
C GLY A 325 -10.47 48.13 19.92
N ASN A 326 -10.94 48.50 18.72
CA ASN A 326 -12.26 48.15 18.19
C ASN A 326 -12.19 46.99 17.19
N THR A 327 -13.33 46.32 17.01
CA THR A 327 -13.53 45.28 16.00
C THR A 327 -14.06 45.92 14.72
N VAL A 328 -13.41 45.63 13.58
CA VAL A 328 -13.70 46.23 12.28
C VAL A 328 -14.04 45.14 11.27
N GLN A 329 -15.08 45.35 10.47
CA GLN A 329 -15.31 44.57 9.26
C GLN A 329 -14.48 45.16 8.12
N ALA A 330 -13.62 44.33 7.53
CA ALA A 330 -12.67 44.74 6.53
C ALA A 330 -12.67 43.76 5.35
N SER A 331 -12.57 44.29 4.14
CA SER A 331 -12.44 43.48 2.93
C SER A 331 -10.98 43.23 2.60
N VAL A 332 -10.64 41.99 2.30
CA VAL A 332 -9.29 41.54 1.94
C VAL A 332 -8.90 42.16 0.60
N THR A 333 -7.78 42.87 0.58
CA THR A 333 -7.22 43.45 -0.64
C THR A 333 -6.14 42.58 -1.25
N LYS A 334 -5.27 42.02 -0.41
CA LYS A 334 -4.12 41.23 -0.85
C LYS A 334 -3.69 40.27 0.25
N VAL A 335 -3.24 39.08 -0.13
CA VAL A 335 -2.61 38.13 0.79
C VAL A 335 -1.15 37.96 0.38
N LEU A 336 -0.24 38.09 1.35
CA LEU A 336 1.19 37.86 1.18
C LEU A 336 1.65 36.70 2.07
N GLN A 337 2.48 35.82 1.52
CA GLN A 337 3.20 34.81 2.30
C GLN A 337 4.58 35.36 2.65
N THR A 338 4.97 35.32 3.92
CA THR A 338 6.30 35.73 4.42
C THR A 338 6.98 34.57 5.13
N ALA A 339 8.27 34.71 5.44
CA ALA A 339 9.04 33.70 6.18
C ALA A 339 8.49 33.43 7.59
N ALA A 340 7.83 34.41 8.22
CA ALA A 340 7.23 34.27 9.54
C ALA A 340 5.77 33.76 9.52
N GLY A 341 5.19 33.58 8.32
CA GLY A 341 3.80 33.15 8.16
C GLY A 341 3.05 33.98 7.13
N ARG A 342 1.72 33.89 7.17
CA ARG A 342 0.82 34.57 6.23
C ARG A 342 0.41 35.94 6.77
N MET A 343 0.39 36.93 5.88
CA MET A 343 -0.02 38.31 6.16
C MET A 343 -1.15 38.69 5.22
N VAL A 344 -2.26 39.17 5.78
CA VAL A 344 -3.45 39.58 5.01
C VAL A 344 -3.56 41.10 5.08
N PHE A 345 -3.67 41.76 3.94
CA PHE A 345 -3.92 43.19 3.83
C PHE A 345 -5.40 43.40 3.59
N ALA A 346 -6.04 44.23 4.41
CA ALA A 346 -7.46 44.52 4.32
C ALA A 346 -7.72 46.03 4.34
N LYS A 347 -8.89 46.43 3.84
CA LYS A 347 -9.42 47.79 3.96
C LYS A 347 -10.71 47.75 4.77
N PRO A 348 -10.90 48.67 5.73
CA PRO A 348 -12.16 48.78 6.46
C PRO A 348 -13.28 49.05 5.46
N GLU A 349 -14.40 48.37 5.65
CA GLU A 349 -15.58 48.71 4.89
C GLU A 349 -16.01 50.12 5.31
N ALA A 350 -16.13 51.03 4.34
CA ALA A 350 -16.59 52.37 4.63
C ALA A 350 -17.96 52.25 5.32
N PRO A 351 -18.20 52.93 6.46
CA PRO A 351 -19.49 52.84 7.10
C PRO A 351 -20.54 53.27 6.09
N ALA A 352 -21.47 52.37 5.76
CA ALA A 352 -22.63 52.67 4.93
C ALA A 352 -23.23 53.97 5.49
N ARG A 353 -23.09 55.07 4.72
CA ARG A 353 -23.52 56.40 5.13
C ARG A 353 -24.96 56.28 5.61
N SER A 354 -25.16 56.33 6.93
CA SER A 354 -26.49 56.40 7.49
C SER A 354 -27.15 57.62 6.88
N ASN A 355 -28.27 57.37 6.22
CA ASN A 355 -29.01 58.37 5.46
C ASN A 355 -29.68 59.34 6.45
N ARG A 356 -28.89 60.20 7.11
CA ARG A 356 -29.35 61.33 7.92
C ARG A 356 -29.78 62.46 6.99
N ARG A 357 -30.86 62.23 6.23
CA ARG A 357 -31.60 63.28 5.53
C ARG A 357 -33.06 62.84 5.34
N LYS A 358 -33.87 63.11 6.37
CA LYS A 358 -35.35 63.19 6.43
C LYS A 358 -35.76 62.98 7.90
N LEU A 359 -36.42 63.85 8.64
CA LEU A 359 -36.99 65.18 8.44
C LEU A 359 -36.86 65.90 9.79
N GLN A 360 -36.20 67.07 9.82
CA GLN A 360 -36.72 68.19 10.60
C GLN A 360 -37.58 68.99 9.62
N LYS A 361 -38.89 68.96 9.82
CA LYS A 361 -39.82 70.07 9.59
C LYS A 361 -41.11 69.75 10.31
#